data_AF-A0A958M9J9-F1
#
_entry.id   AF-A0A958M9J9-F1
#
_cell.length_a   1.000
_cell.length_b   1.000
_cell.length_c   1.000
_cell.angle_alpha   90.00
_cell.angle_beta   90.00
_cell.angle_gamma   90.00
#
_symmetry.space_group_name_H-M   'P 1'
#
loop_
_entity.id
_entity.type
_entity.pdbx_description
1 polymer ?
#
loop_
_entity_poly.entity_id
_entity_poly.type
_entity_poly.pdbx_seq_one_letter_code
_entity_poly.pdbx_strand_id
1 'polypeptide(L)'
;LYKDNDVNIYGLSQIESLMHEVTGIRISYSGTATDLPKFRINSTGSGTTVGFEIIGSQLTISNVGSEGVSRDDLIAAWDAFPDKGLFNIEAVGADAGLIVSTGTLINLDPVPADSVTLDSIKNTKTALYAQIVSELAKRRIILPPSPGVAGIYATTDRQRGVWKAPANVSLNAVIAPTVKITSADQEQLNVDANAGKSVNAIRSFTGKGTLVWGARTLAGNDNAWRYVSVRRLFNMIEESTKKASYFAVFEPNDAATWLKVKAMIESFLYGIWQQGGLAGAKEDQAYFVNIGLGKTMTQQDILEGRMVVEIGIAAVRPAEFIILRFSHKLQEAG
;
A
#
# COMPACT_ATOMS: atom_id res chain seq x y z
N LEU A 1 -6.94 5.72 -1.51
CA LEU A 1 -8.31 5.75 -2.07
C LEU A 1 -8.50 4.44 -2.83
N TYR A 2 -9.66 3.81 -2.69
CA TYR A 2 -10.02 2.67 -3.52
C TYR A 2 -10.24 3.14 -4.97
N LYS A 3 -10.15 2.22 -5.94
CA LYS A 3 -10.64 2.48 -7.29
C LYS A 3 -12.03 1.86 -7.42
N ASP A 4 -12.91 2.46 -8.21
CA ASP A 4 -14.27 1.96 -8.42
C ASP A 4 -14.28 0.52 -8.98
N ASN A 5 -13.23 0.14 -9.74
CA ASN A 5 -13.04 -1.23 -10.24
C ASN A 5 -12.68 -2.25 -9.16
N ASP A 6 -12.18 -1.82 -8.00
CA ASP A 6 -11.77 -2.70 -6.90
C ASP A 6 -12.92 -2.95 -5.90
N VAL A 7 -14.10 -2.35 -6.13
CA VAL A 7 -15.26 -2.47 -5.25
C VAL A 7 -16.29 -3.38 -5.90
N ASN A 8 -16.45 -4.57 -5.34
CA ASN A 8 -17.46 -5.54 -5.76
C ASN A 8 -18.78 -5.31 -5.02
N ILE A 9 -19.88 -5.25 -5.76
CA ILE A 9 -21.23 -5.12 -5.26
C ILE A 9 -21.97 -6.43 -5.53
N TYR A 10 -22.56 -6.98 -4.48
CA TYR A 10 -23.33 -8.22 -4.51
C TYR A 10 -24.83 -7.91 -4.36
N GLY A 11 -25.69 -8.79 -4.88
CA GLY A 11 -27.15 -8.69 -4.70
C GLY A 11 -27.84 -7.61 -5.55
N LEU A 12 -27.24 -7.22 -6.68
CA LEU A 12 -27.80 -6.19 -7.57
C LEU A 12 -28.72 -6.71 -8.69
N SER A 13 -28.75 -8.02 -8.90
CA SER A 13 -29.70 -8.73 -9.75
C SER A 13 -30.76 -9.41 -8.88
N GLN A 14 -32.02 -9.42 -9.34
CA GLN A 14 -33.07 -10.20 -8.69
C GLN A 14 -32.89 -11.69 -9.05
N ILE A 15 -32.64 -12.54 -8.04
CA ILE A 15 -32.74 -14.02 -7.99
C ILE A 15 -31.83 -14.75 -9.02
N GLU A 16 -30.68 -15.28 -8.58
CA GLU A 16 -30.48 -16.66 -8.06
C GLU A 16 -30.87 -17.71 -9.09
N SER A 17 -29.90 -18.19 -9.89
CA SER A 17 -30.09 -19.49 -10.51
C SER A 17 -30.11 -20.52 -9.39
N LEU A 18 -31.26 -21.16 -9.14
CA LEU A 18 -31.40 -22.26 -8.19
C LEU A 18 -30.77 -23.48 -8.85
N MET A 19 -29.56 -23.85 -8.44
CA MET A 19 -28.81 -24.90 -9.11
C MET A 19 -27.93 -25.72 -8.17
N HIS A 20 -27.56 -26.91 -8.63
CA HIS A 20 -26.71 -27.84 -7.93
C HIS A 20 -25.86 -28.60 -8.95
N GLU A 21 -24.56 -28.72 -8.69
CA GLU A 21 -23.65 -29.48 -9.55
C GLU A 21 -23.33 -30.83 -8.91
N VAL A 22 -23.44 -31.91 -9.67
CA VAL A 22 -23.09 -33.27 -9.25
C VAL A 22 -22.37 -33.98 -10.38
N THR A 23 -21.15 -34.46 -10.12
CA THR A 23 -20.35 -35.32 -11.02
C THR A 23 -20.43 -34.91 -12.50
N GLY A 24 -20.13 -33.64 -12.81
CA GLY A 24 -20.05 -33.14 -14.18
C GLY A 24 -21.38 -32.77 -14.84
N ILE A 25 -22.50 -32.81 -14.12
CA ILE A 25 -23.77 -32.21 -14.53
C ILE A 25 -24.18 -31.09 -13.59
N ARG A 26 -24.93 -30.13 -14.13
CA ARG A 26 -25.58 -29.06 -13.38
C ARG A 26 -27.09 -29.18 -13.58
N ILE A 27 -27.80 -29.29 -12.47
CA ILE A 27 -29.25 -29.24 -12.44
C ILE A 27 -29.64 -27.82 -12.03
N SER A 28 -30.55 -27.20 -12.76
CA SER A 28 -31.03 -25.84 -12.53
C SER A 28 -32.55 -25.78 -12.55
N TYR A 29 -33.13 -24.80 -11.85
CA TYR A 29 -34.56 -24.55 -11.77
C TYR A 29 -34.86 -23.07 -12.05
N SER A 30 -35.77 -22.82 -12.99
CA SER A 30 -36.09 -21.48 -13.51
C SER A 30 -37.27 -20.78 -12.82
N GLY A 31 -37.85 -21.42 -11.79
CA GLY A 31 -38.86 -20.82 -10.94
C GLY A 31 -38.26 -19.97 -9.81
N THR A 32 -38.95 -19.90 -8.68
CA THR A 32 -38.61 -19.03 -7.55
C THR A 32 -38.07 -19.82 -6.37
N ALA A 33 -37.26 -19.19 -5.50
CA ALA A 33 -36.73 -19.84 -4.30
C ALA A 33 -37.83 -20.32 -3.34
N THR A 34 -39.02 -19.71 -3.39
CA THR A 34 -40.20 -20.12 -2.62
C THR A 34 -40.78 -21.47 -3.05
N ASP A 35 -40.45 -21.94 -4.25
CA ASP A 35 -40.89 -23.25 -4.74
C ASP A 35 -40.13 -24.39 -4.05
N LEU A 36 -39.05 -24.08 -3.31
CA LEU A 36 -38.16 -25.03 -2.63
C LEU A 36 -37.76 -26.21 -3.53
N PRO A 37 -37.18 -25.96 -4.72
CA PRO A 37 -36.93 -27.00 -5.70
C PRO A 37 -35.91 -28.02 -5.20
N LYS A 38 -36.19 -29.30 -5.45
CA LYS A 38 -35.34 -30.42 -5.07
C LYS A 38 -35.13 -31.39 -6.21
N PHE A 39 -34.06 -32.17 -6.14
CA PHE A 39 -33.87 -33.32 -7.01
C PHE A 39 -33.41 -34.55 -6.22
N ARG A 40 -33.58 -35.74 -6.79
CA ARG A 40 -32.99 -36.98 -6.28
C ARG A 40 -32.57 -37.88 -7.44
N ILE A 41 -31.55 -38.70 -7.20
CA ILE A 41 -31.05 -39.69 -8.16
C ILE A 41 -31.20 -41.08 -7.52
N ASN A 42 -31.95 -41.96 -8.17
CA ASN A 42 -32.29 -43.30 -7.69
C ASN A 42 -31.69 -44.39 -8.60
N SER A 43 -31.21 -45.46 -7.99
CA SER A 43 -30.69 -46.65 -8.68
C SER A 43 -31.78 -47.53 -9.28
N THR A 44 -33.03 -47.44 -8.82
CA THR A 44 -34.15 -48.29 -9.23
C THR A 44 -35.31 -47.52 -9.86
N GLY A 45 -35.98 -48.17 -10.82
CA GLY A 45 -37.21 -47.73 -11.49
C GLY A 45 -37.73 -48.83 -12.43
N SER A 46 -38.79 -48.55 -13.19
CA SER A 46 -39.53 -49.55 -13.99
C SER A 46 -38.93 -49.87 -15.37
N GLY A 47 -37.71 -49.42 -15.68
CA GLY A 47 -37.10 -49.54 -17.01
C GLY A 47 -35.58 -49.75 -16.99
N THR A 48 -34.99 -50.04 -18.14
CA THR A 48 -33.53 -50.27 -18.31
C THR A 48 -32.76 -49.03 -18.78
N THR A 49 -33.45 -47.94 -19.08
CA THR A 49 -32.89 -46.64 -19.52
C THR A 49 -33.16 -45.57 -18.46
N VAL A 50 -32.28 -44.56 -18.38
CA VAL A 50 -32.44 -43.42 -17.46
C VAL A 50 -33.81 -42.77 -17.69
N GLY A 51 -34.57 -42.60 -16.61
CA GLY A 51 -35.91 -42.02 -16.65
C GLY A 51 -36.00 -40.77 -15.78
N PHE A 52 -36.96 -39.90 -16.11
CA PHE A 52 -37.20 -38.64 -15.39
C PHE A 52 -38.68 -38.55 -14.99
N GLU A 53 -38.93 -38.08 -13.79
CA GLU A 53 -40.27 -37.78 -13.29
C GLU A 53 -40.22 -36.44 -12.56
N ILE A 54 -41.15 -35.53 -12.89
CA ILE A 54 -41.28 -34.23 -12.26
C ILE A 54 -42.64 -34.14 -11.59
N ILE A 55 -42.65 -33.96 -10.27
CA ILE A 55 -43.87 -33.76 -9.48
C ILE A 55 -43.71 -32.43 -8.72
N GLY A 56 -44.46 -31.41 -9.14
CA GLY A 56 -44.33 -30.06 -8.60
C GLY A 56 -42.92 -29.50 -8.81
N SER A 57 -42.25 -29.11 -7.73
CA SER A 57 -40.88 -28.60 -7.71
C SER A 57 -39.85 -29.69 -7.37
N GLN A 58 -40.15 -30.97 -7.65
CA GLN A 58 -39.22 -32.08 -7.41
C GLN A 58 -38.92 -32.88 -8.69
N LEU A 59 -37.63 -33.02 -9.01
CA LEU A 59 -37.13 -33.85 -10.10
C LEU A 59 -36.60 -35.19 -9.55
N THR A 60 -37.10 -36.31 -10.07
CA THR A 60 -36.56 -37.64 -9.80
C THR A 60 -35.89 -38.18 -11.05
N ILE A 61 -34.60 -38.51 -10.93
CA ILE A 61 -33.83 -39.25 -11.94
C ILE A 61 -33.80 -40.72 -11.51
N SER A 62 -34.30 -41.62 -12.34
CA SER A 62 -34.45 -43.06 -12.05
C SER A 62 -33.64 -43.91 -13.01
N ASN A 63 -33.44 -45.20 -12.67
CA ASN A 63 -32.71 -46.19 -13.48
C ASN A 63 -31.24 -45.84 -13.75
N VAL A 64 -30.57 -45.17 -12.79
CA VAL A 64 -29.13 -44.84 -12.90
C VAL A 64 -28.21 -46.05 -12.64
N GLY A 65 -28.78 -47.17 -12.18
CA GLY A 65 -28.02 -48.39 -11.87
C GLY A 65 -27.18 -48.26 -10.60
N SER A 66 -26.70 -49.39 -10.08
CA SER A 66 -25.80 -49.41 -8.90
C SER A 66 -24.37 -49.02 -9.24
N GLU A 67 -23.96 -49.18 -10.51
CA GLU A 67 -22.62 -48.85 -11.01
C GLU A 67 -22.53 -47.40 -11.55
N GLY A 68 -23.67 -46.72 -11.73
CA GLY A 68 -23.79 -45.37 -12.25
C GLY A 68 -23.97 -45.30 -13.77
N VAL A 69 -24.27 -44.11 -14.28
CA VAL A 69 -24.47 -43.81 -15.70
C VAL A 69 -23.47 -42.77 -16.19
N SER A 70 -23.08 -42.83 -17.46
CA SER A 70 -22.22 -41.80 -18.03
C SER A 70 -22.96 -40.47 -18.12
N ARG A 71 -22.22 -39.35 -18.01
CA ARG A 71 -22.76 -38.01 -18.17
C ARG A 71 -23.48 -37.85 -19.50
N ASP A 72 -22.84 -38.27 -20.58
CA ASP A 72 -23.34 -38.04 -21.93
C ASP A 72 -24.62 -38.85 -22.20
N ASP A 73 -24.73 -40.07 -21.67
CA ASP A 73 -25.96 -40.87 -21.76
C ASP A 73 -27.11 -40.24 -20.96
N LEU A 74 -26.84 -39.69 -19.78
CA LEU A 74 -27.85 -38.99 -18.99
C LEU A 74 -28.31 -37.71 -19.67
N ILE A 75 -27.39 -36.93 -20.23
CA ILE A 75 -27.73 -35.71 -20.98
C ILE A 75 -28.52 -36.05 -22.23
N ALA A 76 -28.14 -37.08 -22.99
CA ALA A 76 -28.91 -37.54 -24.15
C ALA A 76 -30.33 -37.98 -23.76
N ALA A 77 -30.47 -38.70 -22.63
CA ALA A 77 -31.77 -39.08 -22.10
C ALA A 77 -32.59 -37.86 -21.66
N TRP A 78 -31.97 -36.87 -21.01
CA TRP A 78 -32.61 -35.62 -20.61
C TRP A 78 -33.07 -34.81 -21.82
N ASP A 79 -32.26 -34.75 -22.87
CA ASP A 79 -32.60 -34.04 -24.10
C ASP A 79 -33.78 -34.68 -24.84
N ALA A 80 -33.89 -36.01 -24.78
CA ALA A 80 -35.02 -36.74 -25.31
C ALA A 80 -36.28 -36.68 -24.43
N PHE A 81 -36.19 -36.20 -23.19
CA PHE A 81 -37.32 -36.12 -22.26
C PHE A 81 -38.20 -34.88 -22.58
N PRO A 82 -39.49 -35.08 -22.96
CA PRO A 82 -40.33 -33.98 -23.45
C PRO A 82 -40.81 -33.03 -22.33
N ASP A 83 -41.07 -33.55 -21.13
CA ASP A 83 -41.73 -32.80 -20.05
C ASP A 83 -40.75 -32.27 -19.00
N LYS A 84 -39.88 -31.32 -19.40
CA LYS A 84 -38.81 -30.78 -18.53
C LYS A 84 -39.28 -29.85 -17.41
N GLY A 85 -40.54 -29.41 -17.43
CA GLY A 85 -41.08 -28.46 -16.46
C GLY A 85 -40.23 -27.19 -16.37
N LEU A 86 -39.87 -26.79 -15.14
CA LEU A 86 -38.97 -25.65 -14.89
C LEU A 86 -37.51 -26.07 -14.65
N PHE A 87 -37.20 -27.36 -14.79
CA PHE A 87 -35.87 -27.90 -14.58
C PHE A 87 -35.04 -27.88 -15.87
N ASN A 88 -33.72 -27.79 -15.74
CA ASN A 88 -32.78 -28.07 -16.81
C ASN A 88 -31.55 -28.80 -16.27
N ILE A 89 -31.05 -29.79 -17.02
CA ILE A 89 -29.80 -30.50 -16.75
C ILE A 89 -28.84 -30.20 -17.90
N GLU A 90 -27.66 -29.69 -17.58
CA GLU A 90 -26.60 -29.42 -18.57
C GLU A 90 -25.27 -30.05 -18.14
N ALA A 91 -24.41 -30.34 -19.11
CA ALA A 91 -23.05 -30.79 -18.84
C ALA A 91 -22.17 -29.60 -18.39
N VAL A 92 -21.38 -29.79 -17.33
CA VAL A 92 -20.45 -28.77 -16.82
C VAL A 92 -19.10 -29.38 -16.46
N GLY A 93 -18.03 -28.63 -16.67
CA GLY A 93 -16.67 -29.04 -16.33
C GLY A 93 -16.10 -30.17 -17.19
N ALA A 94 -14.92 -30.66 -16.81
CA ALA A 94 -14.29 -31.82 -17.42
C ALA A 94 -14.97 -33.12 -16.97
N ASP A 95 -14.81 -34.20 -17.75
CA ASP A 95 -15.48 -35.48 -17.49
C ASP A 95 -15.12 -36.03 -16.09
N ALA A 96 -16.11 -36.11 -15.20
CA ALA A 96 -15.92 -36.28 -13.75
C ALA A 96 -16.24 -37.70 -13.24
N GLY A 97 -16.44 -38.66 -14.15
CA GLY A 97 -16.80 -40.05 -13.82
C GLY A 97 -18.30 -40.33 -13.95
N LEU A 98 -18.75 -41.48 -13.44
CA LEU A 98 -20.14 -41.92 -13.55
C LEU A 98 -21.04 -41.25 -12.50
N ILE A 99 -22.23 -40.86 -12.93
CA ILE A 99 -23.28 -40.31 -12.06
C ILE A 99 -23.92 -41.48 -11.32
N VAL A 100 -23.88 -41.45 -9.99
CA VAL A 100 -24.38 -42.53 -9.12
C VAL A 100 -25.60 -42.09 -8.32
N SER A 101 -26.40 -43.06 -7.88
CA SER A 101 -27.59 -42.83 -7.05
C SER A 101 -27.24 -42.12 -5.73
N THR A 102 -27.96 -41.03 -5.43
CA THR A 102 -27.84 -40.30 -4.16
C THR A 102 -28.85 -40.80 -3.12
N GLY A 103 -29.98 -41.37 -3.55
CA GLY A 103 -31.03 -41.95 -2.70
C GLY A 103 -31.74 -40.98 -1.76
N THR A 104 -31.40 -39.69 -1.79
CA THR A 104 -31.95 -38.64 -0.93
C THR A 104 -32.34 -37.41 -1.76
N LEU A 105 -33.29 -36.62 -1.24
CA LEU A 105 -33.67 -35.34 -1.84
C LEU A 105 -32.65 -34.26 -1.51
N ILE A 106 -32.12 -33.61 -2.53
CA ILE A 106 -31.12 -32.55 -2.47
C ILE A 106 -31.78 -31.24 -2.93
N ASN A 107 -31.55 -30.14 -2.21
CA ASN A 107 -32.07 -28.83 -2.57
C ASN A 107 -31.27 -28.22 -3.72
N LEU A 108 -31.96 -27.48 -4.59
CA LEU A 108 -31.34 -26.57 -5.55
C LEU A 108 -31.23 -25.21 -4.87
N ASP A 109 -30.06 -24.94 -4.32
CA ASP A 109 -29.84 -23.76 -3.49
C ASP A 109 -29.57 -22.51 -4.34
N PRO A 110 -29.90 -21.32 -3.82
CA PRO A 110 -29.48 -20.06 -4.41
C PRO A 110 -27.97 -19.98 -4.63
N VAL A 111 -27.54 -19.81 -5.87
CA VAL A 111 -26.16 -19.42 -6.16
C VAL A 111 -26.07 -17.88 -6.18
N PRO A 112 -25.13 -17.26 -5.44
CA PRO A 112 -24.95 -15.82 -5.46
C PRO A 112 -24.68 -15.34 -6.89
N ALA A 113 -25.43 -14.33 -7.34
CA ALA A 113 -25.20 -13.73 -8.65
C ALA A 113 -23.80 -13.12 -8.77
N ASP A 114 -23.27 -13.11 -10.00
CA ASP A 114 -22.01 -12.46 -10.35
C ASP A 114 -21.88 -11.07 -9.71
N SER A 115 -20.75 -10.83 -9.04
CA SER A 115 -20.46 -9.51 -8.50
C SER A 115 -20.27 -8.51 -9.63
N VAL A 116 -20.89 -7.33 -9.51
CA VAL A 116 -20.63 -6.22 -10.42
C VAL A 116 -19.71 -5.20 -9.75
N THR A 117 -18.85 -4.54 -10.53
CA THR A 117 -17.97 -3.50 -9.98
C THR A 117 -18.75 -2.20 -9.75
N LEU A 118 -18.31 -1.39 -8.79
CA LEU A 118 -18.87 -0.05 -8.56
C LEU A 118 -18.77 0.83 -9.81
N ASP A 119 -17.72 0.66 -10.62
CA ASP A 119 -17.54 1.38 -11.89
C ASP A 119 -18.64 1.04 -12.90
N SER A 120 -19.02 -0.23 -13.02
CA SER A 120 -20.04 -0.71 -13.97
C SER A 120 -21.42 -0.08 -13.75
N ILE A 121 -21.71 0.35 -12.52
CA ILE A 121 -22.98 0.97 -12.16
C ILE A 121 -22.95 2.50 -12.15
N LYS A 122 -21.77 3.10 -12.35
CA LYS A 122 -21.52 4.55 -12.17
C LYS A 122 -22.45 5.42 -13.01
N ASN A 123 -22.66 5.03 -14.26
CA ASN A 123 -23.49 5.78 -15.22
C ASN A 123 -24.89 5.17 -15.39
N THR A 124 -25.12 3.94 -14.94
CA THR A 124 -26.38 3.19 -15.15
C THR A 124 -27.28 3.19 -13.91
N LYS A 125 -26.71 3.23 -12.70
CA LYS A 125 -27.42 3.30 -11.41
C LYS A 125 -26.85 4.42 -10.53
N THR A 126 -26.85 5.65 -11.03
CA THR A 126 -26.19 6.84 -10.42
C THR A 126 -26.60 7.09 -8.96
N ALA A 127 -27.88 6.93 -8.61
CA ALA A 127 -28.36 7.10 -7.24
C ALA A 127 -27.77 6.07 -6.28
N LEU A 128 -27.73 4.80 -6.69
CA LEU A 128 -27.11 3.72 -5.92
C LEU A 128 -25.60 3.90 -5.82
N TYR A 129 -24.93 4.28 -6.92
CA TYR A 129 -23.50 4.61 -6.91
C TYR A 129 -23.20 5.69 -5.85
N ALA A 130 -23.98 6.78 -5.85
CA ALA A 130 -23.81 7.86 -4.86
C ALA A 130 -24.05 7.39 -3.41
N GLN A 131 -25.04 6.53 -3.19
CA GLN A 131 -25.29 5.92 -1.88
C GLN A 131 -24.11 5.06 -1.43
N ILE A 132 -23.58 4.20 -2.30
CA ILE A 132 -22.44 3.33 -1.98
C ILE A 132 -21.19 4.17 -1.69
N VAL A 133 -20.89 5.17 -2.51
CA VAL A 133 -19.75 6.08 -2.29
C VAL A 133 -19.87 6.79 -0.94
N SER A 134 -21.08 7.26 -0.59
CA SER A 134 -21.37 7.88 0.72
C SER A 134 -21.15 6.91 1.88
N GLU A 135 -21.59 5.66 1.77
CA GLU A 135 -21.35 4.63 2.80
C GLU A 135 -19.86 4.26 2.92
N LEU A 136 -19.15 4.12 1.80
CA LEU A 136 -17.71 3.87 1.79
C LEU A 136 -16.94 5.02 2.46
N ALA A 137 -17.36 6.27 2.27
CA ALA A 137 -16.75 7.43 2.91
C ALA A 137 -16.89 7.43 4.45
N LYS A 138 -17.90 6.74 5.00
CA LYS A 138 -18.06 6.57 6.45
C LYS A 138 -17.10 5.54 7.03
N ARG A 139 -16.56 4.63 6.21
CA ARG A 139 -15.61 3.61 6.65
C ARG A 139 -14.23 4.24 6.79
N ARG A 140 -13.69 4.19 8.01
CA ARG A 140 -12.31 4.60 8.29
C ARG A 140 -11.42 3.38 8.21
N ILE A 141 -10.30 3.51 7.50
CA ILE A 141 -9.27 2.48 7.45
C ILE A 141 -8.04 2.93 8.25
N ILE A 142 -7.41 1.99 8.94
CA ILE A 142 -6.13 2.21 9.60
C ILE A 142 -5.05 1.99 8.56
N LEU A 143 -4.18 2.98 8.36
CA LEU A 143 -3.06 2.92 7.43
C LEU A 143 -1.74 3.01 8.19
N PRO A 144 -0.66 2.36 7.70
CA PRO A 144 0.67 2.57 8.23
C PRO A 144 1.12 4.03 7.97
N PRO A 145 1.94 4.62 8.86
CA PRO A 145 2.34 6.02 8.73
C PRO A 145 3.38 6.27 7.63
N SER A 146 4.16 5.26 7.24
CA SER A 146 5.33 5.41 6.38
C SER A 146 5.04 6.05 5.01
N PRO A 147 3.98 5.69 4.26
CA PRO A 147 3.67 6.34 2.99
C PRO A 147 3.35 7.83 3.14
N GLY A 148 2.62 8.20 4.21
CA GLY A 148 2.32 9.60 4.51
C GLY A 148 3.58 10.40 4.83
N VAL A 149 4.49 9.83 5.63
CA VAL A 149 5.78 10.45 5.98
C VAL A 149 6.68 10.59 4.75
N ALA A 150 6.70 9.61 3.84
CA ALA A 150 7.44 9.72 2.58
C ALA A 150 6.93 10.89 1.70
N GLY A 151 5.60 11.09 1.65
CA GLY A 151 5.01 12.25 0.99
C GLY A 151 5.40 13.58 1.65
N ILE A 152 5.51 13.61 2.98
CA ILE A 152 6.01 14.77 3.72
C ILE A 152 7.48 15.06 3.39
N TYR A 153 8.32 14.03 3.29
CA TYR A 153 9.72 14.19 2.89
C TYR A 153 9.82 14.86 1.51
N ALA A 154 9.16 14.29 0.50
CA ALA A 154 9.17 14.83 -0.85
C ALA A 154 8.64 16.29 -0.91
N THR A 155 7.55 16.58 -0.19
CA THR A 155 6.97 17.91 -0.17
C THR A 155 7.86 18.92 0.55
N THR A 156 8.43 18.53 1.70
CA THR A 156 9.32 19.39 2.49
C THR A 156 10.58 19.71 1.71
N ASP A 157 11.22 18.71 1.11
CA ASP A 157 12.44 18.89 0.34
C ASP A 157 12.22 19.84 -0.84
N ARG A 158 11.12 19.66 -1.58
CA ARG A 158 10.78 20.51 -2.73
C ARG A 158 10.52 21.96 -2.34
N GLN A 159 9.87 22.19 -1.20
CA GLN A 159 9.44 23.54 -0.80
C GLN A 159 10.48 24.29 0.03
N ARG A 160 11.31 23.57 0.79
CA ARG A 160 12.13 24.13 1.88
C ARG A 160 13.58 23.62 1.87
N GLY A 161 13.92 22.69 0.97
CA GLY A 161 15.21 22.03 0.93
C GLY A 161 15.31 20.84 1.89
N VAL A 162 16.19 19.89 1.55
CA VAL A 162 16.40 18.62 2.29
C VAL A 162 16.92 18.86 3.72
N TRP A 163 17.59 19.99 3.94
CA TRP A 163 18.09 20.42 5.25
C TRP A 163 16.98 20.82 6.23
N LYS A 164 15.74 21.04 5.76
CA LYS A 164 14.62 21.30 6.67
C LYS A 164 14.09 20.00 7.27
N ALA A 165 14.03 19.95 8.61
CA ALA A 165 13.40 18.84 9.33
C ALA A 165 11.95 18.59 8.87
N PRO A 166 11.57 17.36 8.50
CA PRO A 166 10.21 16.99 8.06
C PRO A 166 9.25 16.80 9.25
N ALA A 167 9.33 17.69 10.24
CA ALA A 167 8.48 17.73 11.43
C ALA A 167 7.77 19.08 11.54
N ASN A 168 6.71 19.12 12.34
CA ASN A 168 5.72 20.20 12.40
C ASN A 168 5.07 20.42 11.01
N VAL A 169 4.74 19.31 10.33
CA VAL A 169 4.07 19.29 9.02
C VAL A 169 2.81 18.43 9.15
N SER A 170 1.70 18.95 8.64
CA SER A 170 0.40 18.27 8.68
C SER A 170 0.32 17.12 7.69
N LEU A 171 -0.31 16.02 8.12
CA LEU A 171 -0.67 14.91 7.25
C LEU A 171 -2.04 15.18 6.61
N ASN A 172 -2.07 15.32 5.29
CA ASN A 172 -3.31 15.50 4.55
C ASN A 172 -4.14 14.21 4.53
N ALA A 173 -5.47 14.35 4.57
CA ALA A 173 -6.42 13.23 4.55
C ALA A 173 -6.21 12.20 5.70
N VAL A 174 -5.56 12.62 6.79
CA VAL A 174 -5.43 11.83 8.03
C VAL A 174 -6.29 12.47 9.11
N ILE A 175 -7.15 11.67 9.73
CA ILE A 175 -8.07 12.13 10.77
C ILE A 175 -7.34 12.24 12.12
N ALA A 176 -6.68 11.14 12.53
CA ALA A 176 -5.93 11.05 13.78
C ALA A 176 -5.03 9.80 13.79
N PRO A 177 -4.00 9.77 14.64
CA PRO A 177 -3.33 8.53 15.04
C PRO A 177 -4.30 7.57 15.74
N THR A 178 -4.08 6.26 15.61
CA THR A 178 -4.86 5.23 16.31
C THR A 178 -4.66 5.26 17.82
N VAL A 179 -3.47 5.65 18.26
CA VAL A 179 -3.12 5.83 19.67
C VAL A 179 -2.83 7.30 19.92
N LYS A 180 -3.54 7.90 20.88
CA LYS A 180 -3.28 9.28 21.28
C LYS A 180 -2.01 9.33 22.13
N ILE A 181 -1.00 10.05 21.64
CA ILE A 181 0.28 10.24 22.32
C ILE A 181 0.28 11.61 23.00
N THR A 182 0.41 11.61 24.33
CA THR A 182 0.57 12.84 25.12
C THR A 182 2.01 13.36 25.06
N SER A 183 2.25 14.54 25.64
CA SER A 183 3.61 15.07 25.71
C SER A 183 4.52 14.24 26.63
N ALA A 184 3.96 13.68 27.70
CA ALA A 184 4.68 12.79 28.62
C ALA A 184 5.05 11.46 27.94
N ASP A 185 4.11 10.85 27.21
CA ASP A 185 4.37 9.62 26.45
C ASP A 185 5.48 9.84 25.42
N GLN A 186 5.46 10.99 24.73
CA GLN A 186 6.47 11.32 23.74
C GLN A 186 7.88 11.48 24.32
N GLU A 187 8.03 11.92 25.56
CA GLU A 187 9.34 12.09 26.19
C GLU A 187 10.11 10.77 26.20
N GLN A 188 9.43 9.68 26.54
CA GLN A 188 9.98 8.32 26.53
C GLN A 188 10.26 7.80 25.11
N LEU A 189 9.50 8.26 24.10
CA LEU A 189 9.73 7.91 22.69
C LEU A 189 10.94 8.65 22.09
N ASN A 190 11.23 9.85 22.59
CA ASN A 190 12.28 10.69 22.05
C ASN A 190 13.68 10.15 22.38
N VAL A 191 13.88 9.56 23.56
CA VAL A 191 15.11 8.83 23.93
C VAL A 191 14.71 7.62 24.78
N ASP A 192 14.83 6.44 24.21
CA ASP A 192 14.70 5.21 24.99
C ASP A 192 15.92 5.07 25.92
N ALA A 193 15.67 4.94 27.22
CA ALA A 193 16.72 4.91 28.24
C ALA A 193 17.65 3.68 28.15
N ASN A 194 17.19 2.59 27.53
CA ASN A 194 17.92 1.32 27.47
C ASN A 194 18.65 1.15 26.13
N ALA A 195 17.96 1.42 25.02
CA ALA A 195 18.45 1.22 23.66
C ALA A 195 19.03 2.50 23.04
N GLY A 196 18.79 3.68 23.62
CA GLY A 196 19.24 4.97 23.09
C GLY A 196 18.62 5.38 21.75
N LYS A 197 17.51 4.73 21.37
CA LYS A 197 16.80 4.94 20.11
C LYS A 197 15.74 6.02 20.25
N SER A 198 15.35 6.62 19.13
CA SER A 198 14.24 7.57 19.05
C SER A 198 13.14 7.08 18.14
N VAL A 199 11.90 7.36 18.52
CA VAL A 199 10.68 7.14 17.74
C VAL A 199 9.98 8.48 17.53
N ASN A 200 9.82 8.87 16.27
CA ASN A 200 9.13 10.12 15.94
C ASN A 200 7.61 9.93 16.03
N ALA A 201 6.97 10.59 17.00
CA ALA A 201 5.53 10.52 17.17
C ALA A 201 4.78 11.31 16.08
N ILE A 202 3.59 10.83 15.73
CA ILE A 202 2.58 11.58 14.97
C ILE A 202 1.47 11.94 15.96
N ARG A 203 1.11 13.22 16.06
CA ARG A 203 0.22 13.73 17.12
C ARG A 203 -0.84 14.66 16.57
N SER A 204 -2.04 14.60 17.15
CA SER A 204 -3.12 15.54 16.84
C SER A 204 -3.07 16.75 17.77
N PHE A 205 -3.17 17.93 17.17
CA PHE A 205 -3.18 19.22 17.87
C PHE A 205 -4.45 19.99 17.50
N THR A 206 -5.13 20.53 18.51
CA THR A 206 -6.29 21.41 18.31
C THR A 206 -5.90 22.60 17.44
N GLY A 207 -6.66 22.84 16.36
CA GLY A 207 -6.42 23.94 15.41
C GLY A 207 -5.29 23.72 14.40
N LYS A 208 -4.48 22.66 14.52
CA LYS A 208 -3.39 22.34 13.56
C LYS A 208 -3.53 20.98 12.87
N GLY A 209 -4.46 20.15 13.33
CA GLY A 209 -4.68 18.81 12.80
C GLY A 209 -3.62 17.80 13.27
N THR A 210 -3.41 16.75 12.49
CA THR A 210 -2.43 15.69 12.78
C THR A 210 -1.07 16.03 12.15
N LEU A 211 -0.05 16.14 12.98
CA LEU A 211 1.30 16.57 12.60
C LEU A 211 2.33 15.46 12.85
N VAL A 212 3.34 15.36 11.98
CA VAL A 212 4.59 14.66 12.33
C VAL A 212 5.33 15.51 13.36
N TRP A 213 5.64 14.94 14.52
CA TRP A 213 6.12 15.68 15.69
C TRP A 213 7.47 15.21 16.22
N GLY A 214 8.33 14.71 15.33
CA GLY A 214 9.71 14.34 15.62
C GLY A 214 10.54 14.27 14.34
N ALA A 215 11.85 14.50 14.46
CA ALA A 215 12.79 14.48 13.35
C ALA A 215 14.10 13.75 13.68
N ARG A 216 14.09 12.83 14.65
CA ARG A 216 15.27 12.07 15.07
C ARG A 216 15.43 10.79 14.25
N THR A 217 16.67 10.35 14.08
CA THR A 217 17.00 9.04 13.52
C THR A 217 16.94 7.99 14.63
N LEU A 218 17.19 6.72 14.30
CA LEU A 218 17.37 5.68 15.32
C LEU A 218 18.65 5.89 16.15
N ALA A 219 19.62 6.67 15.66
CA ALA A 219 20.80 7.10 16.41
C ALA A 219 20.49 8.35 17.25
N GLY A 220 19.43 8.28 18.07
CA GLY A 220 18.89 9.42 18.81
C GLY A 220 19.87 10.07 19.78
N ASN A 221 20.76 9.28 20.37
CA ASN A 221 21.78 9.75 21.31
C ASN A 221 23.10 10.18 20.63
N ASP A 222 23.23 9.99 19.32
CA ASP A 222 24.41 10.44 18.58
C ASP A 222 24.46 11.97 18.50
N ASN A 223 25.64 12.58 18.46
CA ASN A 223 25.78 14.04 18.39
C ASN A 223 25.86 14.57 16.94
N ALA A 224 26.21 13.72 15.97
CA ALA A 224 26.33 14.05 14.56
C ALA A 224 25.06 13.64 13.78
N TRP A 225 24.57 12.43 14.00
CA TRP A 225 23.54 11.77 13.18
C TRP A 225 22.16 11.71 13.84
N ARG A 226 21.95 12.47 14.93
CA ARG A 226 20.68 12.56 15.65
C ARG A 226 19.49 12.87 14.76
N TYR A 227 19.65 13.77 13.80
CA TYR A 227 18.53 14.36 13.07
C TYR A 227 18.44 13.85 11.63
N VAL A 228 17.21 13.53 11.22
CA VAL A 228 16.87 13.05 9.88
C VAL A 228 17.28 14.06 8.81
N SER A 229 17.03 15.36 9.02
CA SER A 229 17.41 16.38 8.04
C SER A 229 18.92 16.45 7.82
N VAL A 230 19.72 16.29 8.88
CA VAL A 230 21.19 16.26 8.78
C VAL A 230 21.63 15.04 7.99
N ARG A 231 21.17 13.83 8.35
CA ARG A 231 21.57 12.60 7.61
C ARG A 231 21.11 12.64 6.15
N ARG A 232 19.91 13.13 5.87
CA ARG A 232 19.39 13.24 4.50
C ARG A 232 20.14 14.30 3.67
N LEU A 233 20.56 15.40 4.28
CA LEU A 233 21.42 16.39 3.64
C LEU A 233 22.77 15.77 3.21
N PHE A 234 23.42 15.05 4.13
CA PHE A 234 24.67 14.34 3.81
C PHE A 234 24.47 13.31 2.69
N ASN A 235 23.42 12.47 2.76
CA ASN A 235 23.12 11.52 1.69
C ASN A 235 22.92 12.20 0.33
N MET A 236 22.20 13.33 0.29
CA MET A 236 21.98 14.09 -0.93
C MET A 236 23.29 14.63 -1.49
N ILE A 237 24.14 15.20 -0.64
CA ILE A 237 25.42 15.79 -1.05
C ILE A 237 26.36 14.68 -1.55
N GLU A 238 26.56 13.60 -0.78
CA GLU A 238 27.40 12.46 -1.15
C GLU A 238 27.00 11.87 -2.52
N GLU A 239 25.71 11.63 -2.73
CA GLU A 239 25.20 11.06 -3.98
C GLU A 239 25.31 12.04 -5.16
N SER A 240 25.05 13.34 -4.92
CA SER A 240 25.13 14.36 -5.96
C SER A 240 26.58 14.60 -6.38
N THR A 241 27.52 14.70 -5.42
CA THR A 241 28.94 14.90 -5.72
C THR A 241 29.53 13.69 -6.42
N LYS A 242 29.16 12.46 -6.00
CA LYS A 242 29.58 11.22 -6.66
C LYS A 242 29.13 11.19 -8.13
N LYS A 243 27.86 11.51 -8.38
CA LYS A 243 27.31 11.57 -9.74
C LYS A 243 28.00 12.64 -10.58
N ALA A 244 28.19 13.82 -10.01
CA ALA A 244 28.78 14.94 -10.69
C ALA A 244 30.27 14.70 -11.00
N SER A 245 30.99 13.92 -10.19
CA SER A 245 32.39 13.57 -10.44
C SER A 245 32.63 12.47 -11.47
N TYR A 246 31.59 11.83 -12.03
CA TYR A 246 31.78 10.69 -12.94
C TYR A 246 32.57 11.01 -14.22
N PHE A 247 32.50 12.26 -14.71
CA PHE A 247 33.28 12.68 -15.88
C PHE A 247 34.79 12.57 -15.67
N ALA A 248 35.27 12.59 -14.40
CA ALA A 248 36.69 12.52 -14.09
C ALA A 248 37.24 11.08 -14.10
N VAL A 249 36.37 10.07 -14.22
CA VAL A 249 36.80 8.67 -14.30
C VAL A 249 37.48 8.45 -15.66
N PHE A 250 38.71 7.94 -15.63
CA PHE A 250 39.60 7.75 -16.79
C PHE A 250 40.16 9.04 -17.44
N GLU A 251 39.93 10.21 -16.84
CA GLU A 251 40.68 11.42 -17.20
C GLU A 251 42.11 11.37 -16.64
N PRO A 252 43.05 12.16 -17.19
CA PRO A 252 44.37 12.32 -16.59
C PRO A 252 44.27 12.74 -15.11
N ASN A 253 44.93 11.98 -14.22
CA ASN A 253 44.95 12.24 -12.77
C ASN A 253 45.95 13.36 -12.43
N ASP A 254 45.63 14.58 -12.86
CA ASP A 254 46.48 15.75 -12.74
C ASP A 254 45.77 16.95 -12.07
N ALA A 255 46.54 18.01 -11.82
CA ALA A 255 46.05 19.22 -11.18
C ALA A 255 44.89 19.90 -11.92
N ALA A 256 44.80 19.75 -13.25
CA ALA A 256 43.72 20.35 -14.03
C ALA A 256 42.40 19.61 -13.79
N THR A 257 42.42 18.27 -13.78
CA THR A 257 41.26 17.44 -13.43
C THR A 257 40.82 17.68 -11.99
N TRP A 258 41.78 17.75 -11.05
CA TRP A 258 41.48 18.03 -9.64
C TRP A 258 40.79 19.37 -9.44
N LEU A 259 41.27 20.42 -10.12
CA LEU A 259 40.68 21.74 -10.03
C LEU A 259 39.24 21.77 -10.57
N LYS A 260 38.96 21.06 -11.67
CA LYS A 260 37.60 20.95 -12.22
C LYS A 260 36.65 20.27 -11.22
N VAL A 261 37.07 19.15 -10.62
CA VAL A 261 36.29 18.43 -9.61
C VAL A 261 36.04 19.31 -8.38
N LYS A 262 37.09 19.97 -7.87
CA LYS A 262 36.99 20.90 -6.73
C LYS A 262 35.99 22.03 -7.01
N ALA A 263 36.16 22.74 -8.12
CA ALA A 263 35.33 23.90 -8.46
C ALA A 263 33.84 23.52 -8.62
N MET A 264 33.57 22.35 -9.19
CA MET A 264 32.21 21.83 -9.31
C MET A 264 31.57 21.57 -7.94
N ILE A 265 32.29 20.88 -7.05
CA ILE A 265 31.78 20.56 -5.70
C ILE A 265 31.59 21.85 -4.90
N GLU A 266 32.54 22.78 -4.94
CA GLU A 266 32.43 24.09 -4.28
C GLU A 266 31.23 24.87 -4.80
N SER A 267 31.02 24.94 -6.12
CA SER A 267 29.85 25.62 -6.70
C SER A 267 28.52 25.01 -6.24
N PHE A 268 28.45 23.69 -6.07
CA PHE A 268 27.25 23.02 -5.58
C PHE A 268 26.99 23.32 -4.10
N LEU A 269 28.02 23.22 -3.25
CA LEU A 269 27.92 23.52 -1.82
C LEU A 269 27.61 24.99 -1.56
N TYR A 270 28.19 25.90 -2.36
CA TYR A 270 27.86 27.32 -2.35
C TYR A 270 26.36 27.55 -2.56
N GLY A 271 25.76 26.89 -3.56
CA GLY A 271 24.32 26.99 -3.83
C GLY A 271 23.45 26.51 -2.67
N ILE A 272 23.86 25.48 -1.95
CA ILE A 272 23.17 25.00 -0.74
C ILE A 272 23.32 26.00 0.42
N TRP A 273 24.53 26.53 0.62
CA TRP A 273 24.80 27.54 1.65
C TRP A 273 23.99 28.82 1.44
N GLN A 274 23.92 29.33 0.21
CA GLN A 274 23.12 30.52 -0.12
C GLN A 274 21.63 30.33 0.17
N GLN A 275 21.12 29.10 0.08
CA GLN A 275 19.74 28.77 0.42
C GLN A 275 19.52 28.49 1.92
N GLY A 276 20.56 28.66 2.74
CA GLY A 276 20.53 28.45 4.19
C GLY A 276 20.59 26.97 4.61
N GLY A 277 21.07 26.08 3.74
CA GLY A 277 21.20 24.66 4.05
C GLY A 277 22.45 24.30 4.85
N LEU A 278 23.49 25.13 4.78
CA LEU A 278 24.72 25.01 5.55
C LEU A 278 24.83 26.15 6.56
N ALA A 279 25.37 25.85 7.74
CA ALA A 279 25.57 26.78 8.84
C ALA A 279 26.92 27.50 8.70
N GLY A 280 26.93 28.81 8.89
CA GLY A 280 28.15 29.63 8.81
C GLY A 280 27.82 31.00 8.25
N ALA A 281 28.36 32.05 8.87
CA ALA A 281 28.17 33.42 8.39
C ALA A 281 28.99 33.70 7.10
N LYS A 282 30.04 32.90 6.89
CA LYS A 282 30.92 32.93 5.73
C LYS A 282 31.03 31.53 5.13
N GLU A 283 31.40 31.47 3.86
CA GLU A 283 31.56 30.22 3.10
C GLU A 283 32.58 29.27 3.75
N ASP A 284 33.73 29.79 4.19
CA ASP A 284 34.82 29.05 4.84
C ASP A 284 34.45 28.43 6.20
N GLN A 285 33.36 28.90 6.82
CA GLN A 285 32.77 28.31 8.02
C GLN A 285 31.75 27.22 7.70
N ALA A 286 31.18 27.25 6.48
CA ALA A 286 30.08 26.39 6.07
C ALA A 286 30.55 25.09 5.43
N TYR A 287 31.61 25.15 4.62
CA TYR A 287 32.21 23.96 4.02
C TYR A 287 33.67 24.17 3.62
N PHE A 288 34.35 23.06 3.34
CA PHE A 288 35.63 23.05 2.64
C PHE A 288 35.71 21.88 1.66
N VAL A 289 36.48 22.07 0.59
CA VAL A 289 36.80 21.02 -0.39
C VAL A 289 38.32 20.99 -0.59
N ASN A 290 38.94 19.90 -0.19
CA ASN A 290 40.36 19.67 -0.33
C ASN A 290 40.61 18.61 -1.40
N ILE A 291 41.53 18.91 -2.31
CA ILE A 291 42.11 17.94 -3.25
C ILE A 291 43.53 18.41 -3.60
N GLY A 292 44.45 17.47 -3.72
CA GLY A 292 45.77 17.71 -4.31
C GLY A 292 46.89 16.85 -3.70
N LEU A 293 48.00 16.77 -4.43
CA LEU A 293 49.23 16.15 -3.96
C LEU A 293 49.78 16.89 -2.74
N GLY A 294 50.09 16.16 -1.67
CA GLY A 294 50.54 16.72 -0.39
C GLY A 294 49.42 17.37 0.44
N LYS A 295 48.17 17.35 -0.05
CA LYS A 295 46.98 17.82 0.69
C LYS A 295 46.07 16.67 1.08
N THR A 296 45.57 15.92 0.08
CA THR A 296 44.70 14.75 0.27
C THR A 296 45.27 13.48 -0.34
N MET A 297 46.26 13.61 -1.22
CA MET A 297 46.87 12.50 -1.94
C MET A 297 48.39 12.48 -1.73
N THR A 298 48.95 11.29 -1.68
CA THR A 298 50.38 11.03 -1.77
C THR A 298 50.79 10.76 -3.22
N GLN A 299 52.10 10.68 -3.49
CA GLN A 299 52.57 10.26 -4.81
C GLN A 299 52.11 8.83 -5.15
N GLN A 300 52.05 7.96 -4.14
CA GLN A 300 51.58 6.58 -4.32
C GLN A 300 50.11 6.54 -4.72
N ASP A 301 49.25 7.38 -4.12
CA ASP A 301 47.85 7.48 -4.52
C ASP A 301 47.70 7.81 -6.01
N ILE A 302 48.52 8.73 -6.52
CA ILE A 302 48.50 9.12 -7.94
C ILE A 302 48.96 7.95 -8.82
N LEU A 303 50.05 7.26 -8.45
CA LEU A 303 50.57 6.10 -9.20
C LEU A 303 49.58 4.93 -9.23
N GLU A 304 48.78 4.78 -8.18
CA GLU A 304 47.71 3.79 -8.10
C GLU A 304 46.39 4.27 -8.74
N GLY A 305 46.37 5.46 -9.35
CA GLY A 305 45.18 6.00 -10.02
C GLY A 305 44.08 6.47 -9.06
N ARG A 306 44.39 6.70 -7.78
CA ARG A 306 43.45 7.20 -6.79
C ARG A 306 43.39 8.74 -6.86
N MET A 307 42.17 9.27 -6.88
CA MET A 307 41.90 10.69 -6.70
C MET A 307 41.07 10.87 -5.43
N VAL A 308 41.67 11.46 -4.39
CA VAL A 308 41.04 11.62 -3.06
C VAL A 308 40.56 13.05 -2.88
N VAL A 309 39.25 13.23 -2.75
CA VAL A 309 38.61 14.51 -2.41
C VAL A 309 38.12 14.42 -0.97
N GLU A 310 38.53 15.37 -0.15
CA GLU A 310 38.03 15.52 1.22
C GLU A 310 37.04 16.69 1.27
N ILE A 311 35.85 16.44 1.78
CA ILE A 311 34.74 17.40 1.82
C ILE A 311 34.24 17.49 3.27
N GLY A 312 34.27 18.68 3.86
CA GLY A 312 33.64 18.96 5.14
C GLY A 312 32.49 19.93 4.97
N ILE A 313 31.38 19.70 5.69
CA ILE A 313 30.20 20.56 5.68
C ILE A 313 29.65 20.78 7.10
N ALA A 314 29.13 21.96 7.37
CA ALA A 314 28.44 22.32 8.59
C ALA A 314 26.93 22.32 8.36
N ALA A 315 26.24 21.22 8.69
CA ALA A 315 24.80 21.12 8.51
C ALA A 315 24.01 21.94 9.54
N VAL A 316 22.93 22.60 9.11
CA VAL A 316 21.99 23.28 10.02
C VAL A 316 21.20 22.25 10.85
N ARG A 317 21.14 22.46 12.17
CA ARG A 317 20.39 21.62 13.11
C ARG A 317 19.02 22.27 13.44
N PRO A 318 17.94 21.48 13.57
CA PRO A 318 16.64 22.02 13.94
C PRO A 318 16.60 22.48 15.40
N ALA A 319 15.89 23.57 15.68
CA ALA A 319 15.53 23.95 17.04
C ALA A 319 14.43 23.03 17.56
N GLU A 320 14.79 22.12 18.46
CA GLU A 320 13.86 21.11 19.02
C GLU A 320 13.16 21.59 20.30
N PHE A 321 13.85 22.40 21.12
CA PHE A 321 13.32 22.93 22.37
C PHE A 321 13.42 24.46 22.36
N ILE A 322 12.33 25.11 22.79
CA ILE A 322 12.28 26.56 23.00
C ILE A 322 12.12 26.80 24.49
N ILE A 323 13.13 27.40 25.13
CA ILE A 323 13.11 27.73 26.56
C ILE A 323 12.79 29.23 26.68
N LEU A 324 11.61 29.55 27.19
CA LEU A 324 11.21 30.93 27.50
C LEU A 324 11.51 31.22 28.97
N ARG A 325 12.39 32.18 29.23
CA ARG A 325 12.73 32.64 30.59
C ARG A 325 12.05 33.98 30.83
N PHE A 326 11.17 34.03 31.83
CA PHE A 326 10.50 35.26 32.24
C PHE A 326 11.18 35.81 33.49
N SER A 327 11.47 37.12 33.48
CA SER A 327 11.87 37.87 34.68
C SER A 327 10.96 39.08 34.83
N HIS A 328 10.62 39.41 36.07
CA HIS A 328 9.88 40.62 36.40
C HIS A 328 10.89 41.70 36.81
N LYS A 329 10.95 42.80 36.05
CA LYS A 329 11.75 43.97 36.41
C LYS A 329 10.89 44.88 37.30
N LEU A 330 11.30 45.08 38.55
CA LEU A 330 10.66 46.04 39.44
C LEU A 330 10.93 47.48 38.97
N GLN A 331 9.99 48.38 39.23
CA GLN A 331 10.07 49.78 38.84
C GLN A 331 11.31 50.43 39.49
N GLU A 332 12.19 50.98 38.66
CA GLU A 332 13.37 51.72 39.13
C GLU A 332 12.91 53.09 39.65
N ALA A 333 13.42 53.51 40.82
CA ALA A 333 13.21 54.86 41.32
C ALA A 333 13.85 55.84 40.31
N GLY A 334 13.06 56.76 39.78
CA GLY A 334 13.47 57.74 38.78
C GLY A 334 14.41 58.81 39.34
#